data_AF-E3BEJ4-F1
#
_entry.id   AF-E3BEJ4-F1
#
_cell.length_a   1.000
_cell.length_b   1.000
_cell.length_c   1.000
_cell.angle_alpha   90.00
_cell.angle_beta   90.00
_cell.angle_gamma   90.00
#
_symmetry.space_group_name_H-M   'P 1'
#
loop_
_entity.id
_entity.type
_entity.pdbx_description
1 polymer ?
#
loop_
_entity_poly.entity_id
_entity_poly.type
_entity_poly.pdbx_seq_one_letter_code
_entity_poly.pdbx_strand_id
1 'polypeptide(L)'
;MGDITGVNGSSIINSQQTDEVKNSIASRGDSVLSGGIAVLYMFMNLLGEMADAKYSQMQDKADVSREAQSKANEMDEKIADCNKKDNPDKATADVPKDVVDYMKENGVTVDGKGIDEYIKDNGGNPLDKGKLSAIKAALETQSNRASDFVSQSQLQLQKIMQTYNVTVSLINSMQTMLAEMNKSIAQNIR
;
A
#
# COMPACT_ATOMS: atom_id res chain seq x y z
N MET A 1 -4.10 0.96 46.94
CA MET A 1 -3.01 0.34 47.71
C MET A 1 -3.52 -1.01 48.18
N GLY A 2 -3.36 -2.09 47.42
CA GLY A 2 -2.16 -2.96 47.24
C GLY A 2 -2.55 -4.34 47.83
N ASP A 3 -2.14 -5.54 47.42
CA ASP A 3 -1.28 -6.11 46.39
C ASP A 3 -1.66 -7.63 46.28
N ILE A 4 -1.08 -8.33 45.31
CA ILE A 4 -1.32 -9.63 44.63
C ILE A 4 -1.28 -10.92 45.49
N THR A 5 -1.91 -12.01 44.97
CA THR A 5 -1.45 -13.44 44.84
C THR A 5 -2.64 -14.41 44.99
N GLY A 6 -2.91 -15.42 44.15
CA GLY A 6 -2.30 -15.91 42.93
C GLY A 6 -3.24 -16.93 42.28
N VAL A 7 -3.29 -16.91 40.95
CA VAL A 7 -3.93 -17.93 40.10
C VAL A 7 -3.06 -19.19 40.15
N ASN A 8 -3.62 -20.32 40.59
CA ASN A 8 -3.05 -21.63 40.29
C ASN A 8 -4.05 -22.39 39.43
N GLY A 9 -3.76 -22.43 38.13
CA GLY A 9 -4.36 -23.36 37.21
C GLY A 9 -3.94 -24.78 37.60
N SER A 10 -4.90 -25.56 38.07
CA SER A 10 -4.74 -27.00 38.19
C SER A 10 -5.30 -27.64 36.93
N SER A 11 -4.41 -27.96 35.99
CA SER A 11 -4.67 -28.93 34.94
C SER A 11 -4.94 -30.29 35.58
N ILE A 12 -6.21 -30.62 35.80
CA ILE A 12 -6.60 -31.98 36.17
C ILE A 12 -6.70 -32.80 34.89
N ILE A 13 -5.56 -33.24 34.37
CA ILE A 13 -5.51 -34.40 33.49
C ILE A 13 -5.52 -35.61 34.43
N ASN A 14 -6.73 -36.08 34.76
CA ASN A 14 -6.89 -37.32 35.52
C ASN A 14 -6.45 -38.50 34.63
N SER A 15 -5.46 -39.27 35.07
CA SER A 15 -4.87 -40.39 34.34
C SER A 15 -5.82 -41.58 34.12
N GLN A 16 -7.08 -41.48 34.57
CA GLN A 16 -8.10 -42.53 34.53
C GLN A 16 -9.21 -42.34 33.47
N GLN A 17 -9.13 -41.35 32.57
CA GLN A 17 -10.09 -41.25 31.47
C GLN A 17 -9.91 -42.41 30.47
N THR A 18 -11.01 -43.09 30.12
CA THR A 18 -11.07 -44.18 29.13
C THR A 18 -10.48 -43.76 27.79
N ASP A 19 -9.85 -44.68 27.06
CA ASP A 19 -9.16 -44.39 25.80
C ASP A 19 -10.07 -43.76 24.74
N GLU A 20 -11.39 -44.03 24.80
CA GLU A 20 -12.41 -43.37 23.97
C GLU A 20 -12.53 -41.87 24.25
N VAL A 21 -12.44 -41.44 25.52
CA VAL A 21 -12.51 -40.02 25.90
C VAL A 21 -11.23 -39.31 25.45
N LYS A 22 -10.07 -39.93 25.64
CA LYS A 22 -8.77 -39.40 25.15
C LYS A 22 -8.73 -39.30 23.62
N ASN A 23 -9.19 -40.31 22.89
CA ASN A 23 -9.29 -40.27 21.42
C ASN A 23 -10.32 -39.24 20.94
N SER A 24 -11.45 -39.08 21.63
CA SER A 24 -12.44 -38.04 21.26
C SER A 24 -11.87 -36.63 21.46
N ILE A 25 -11.09 -36.39 22.52
CA ILE A 25 -10.45 -35.10 22.80
C ILE A 25 -9.32 -34.84 21.79
N ALA A 26 -8.51 -35.85 21.46
CA ALA A 26 -7.48 -35.76 20.44
C ALA A 26 -8.05 -35.44 19.05
N SER A 27 -9.12 -36.14 18.63
CA SER A 27 -9.77 -35.88 17.32
C SER A 27 -10.41 -34.49 17.23
N ARG A 28 -10.94 -33.96 18.34
CA ARG A 28 -11.48 -32.59 18.41
C ARG A 28 -10.38 -31.54 18.39
N GLY A 29 -9.24 -31.80 19.04
CA GLY A 29 -8.06 -30.94 18.97
C GLY A 29 -7.48 -30.85 17.56
N ASP A 30 -7.41 -31.97 16.85
CA ASP A 30 -6.90 -32.04 15.47
C ASP A 30 -7.84 -31.34 14.47
N SER A 31 -9.16 -31.43 14.66
CA SER A 31 -10.15 -30.68 13.87
C SER A 31 -10.08 -29.16 14.11
N VAL A 32 -9.85 -28.71 15.35
CA VAL A 32 -9.72 -27.29 15.67
C VAL A 32 -8.39 -26.72 15.20
N LEU A 33 -7.29 -27.46 15.36
CA LEU A 33 -5.96 -27.05 14.92
C LEU A 33 -5.83 -27.06 13.39
N SER A 34 -6.31 -28.11 12.70
CA SER A 34 -6.31 -28.12 11.22
C SER A 34 -7.24 -27.06 10.64
N GLY A 35 -8.40 -26.80 11.26
CA GLY A 35 -9.29 -25.71 10.88
C GLY A 35 -8.64 -24.33 11.05
N GLY A 36 -7.92 -24.10 12.15
CA GLY A 36 -7.17 -22.86 12.37
C GLY A 36 -6.01 -22.68 11.38
N ILE A 37 -5.29 -23.75 11.04
CA ILE A 37 -4.24 -23.71 10.00
C ILE A 37 -4.84 -23.34 8.63
N ALA A 38 -6.00 -23.90 8.27
CA ALA A 38 -6.69 -23.56 7.02
C ALA A 38 -7.05 -22.06 6.93
N VAL A 39 -7.52 -21.46 8.04
CA VAL A 39 -7.79 -20.02 8.11
C VAL A 39 -6.51 -19.19 7.96
N LEU A 40 -5.41 -19.62 8.57
CA LEU A 40 -4.12 -18.92 8.43
C LEU A 40 -3.59 -18.97 7.00
N TYR A 41 -3.74 -20.10 6.30
CA TYR A 41 -3.40 -20.18 4.87
C TYR A 41 -4.30 -19.28 4.00
N MET A 42 -5.60 -19.19 4.31
CA MET A 42 -6.50 -18.23 3.65
C MET A 42 -6.04 -16.78 3.86
N PHE A 43 -5.61 -16.42 5.08
CA PHE A 43 -5.03 -15.10 5.35
C PHE A 43 -3.71 -14.87 4.61
N MET A 44 -2.84 -15.88 4.49
CA MET A 44 -1.61 -15.72 3.69
C MET A 44 -1.92 -15.42 2.22
N ASN A 45 -2.87 -16.13 1.62
CA ASN A 45 -3.29 -15.87 0.24
C ASN A 45 -3.86 -14.45 0.08
N LEU A 46 -4.76 -14.05 0.97
CA LEU A 46 -5.32 -12.69 0.95
C LEU A 46 -4.24 -11.61 1.11
N LEU A 47 -3.30 -11.81 2.04
CA LEU A 47 -2.19 -10.86 2.25
C LEU A 47 -1.27 -10.80 1.03
N GLY A 48 -1.03 -11.93 0.35
CA GLY A 48 -0.31 -11.97 -0.92
C GLY A 48 -1.00 -11.15 -2.01
N GLU A 49 -2.30 -11.40 -2.23
CA GLU A 49 -3.10 -10.64 -3.20
C GLU A 49 -3.14 -9.13 -2.89
N MET A 50 -3.28 -8.77 -1.61
CA MET A 50 -3.22 -7.37 -1.17
C MET A 50 -1.84 -6.73 -1.40
N ALA A 51 -0.77 -7.49 -1.19
CA ALA A 51 0.60 -7.02 -1.45
C ALA A 51 0.79 -6.76 -2.94
N ASP A 52 0.41 -7.69 -3.81
CA ASP A 52 0.56 -7.57 -5.26
C ASP A 52 -0.24 -6.37 -5.78
N ALA A 53 -1.50 -6.23 -5.35
CA ALA A 53 -2.34 -5.09 -5.73
C ALA A 53 -1.72 -3.75 -5.27
N LYS A 54 -1.18 -3.69 -4.05
CA LYS A 54 -0.53 -2.48 -3.53
C LYS A 54 0.78 -2.16 -4.25
N TYR A 55 1.57 -3.19 -4.60
CA TYR A 55 2.80 -3.01 -5.35
C TYR A 55 2.53 -2.47 -6.76
N SER A 56 1.53 -3.02 -7.47
CA SER A 56 1.12 -2.52 -8.78
C SER A 56 0.69 -1.05 -8.71
N GLN A 57 -0.19 -0.70 -7.78
CA GLN A 57 -0.64 0.70 -7.62
C GLN A 57 0.50 1.65 -7.26
N MET A 58 1.45 1.18 -6.45
CA MET A 58 2.63 1.96 -6.07
C MET A 58 3.53 2.22 -7.30
N GLN A 59 3.72 1.23 -8.16
CA GLN A 59 4.50 1.37 -9.38
C GLN A 59 3.85 2.39 -10.33
N ASP A 60 2.56 2.22 -10.62
CA ASP A 60 1.82 3.12 -11.52
C ASP A 60 1.87 4.58 -11.01
N LYS A 61 1.70 4.79 -9.71
CA LYS A 61 1.75 6.14 -9.12
C LYS A 61 3.16 6.70 -9.02
N ALA A 62 4.18 5.87 -8.89
CA ALA A 62 5.57 6.32 -8.94
C ALA A 62 5.91 6.87 -10.34
N ASP A 63 5.41 6.22 -11.38
CA ASP A 63 5.62 6.67 -12.77
C ASP A 63 4.86 7.98 -13.03
N VAL A 64 3.59 8.09 -12.61
CA VAL A 64 2.84 9.36 -12.66
C VAL A 64 3.56 10.50 -11.92
N SER A 65 4.14 10.23 -10.74
CA SER A 65 4.86 11.25 -9.98
C SER A 65 6.08 11.75 -10.76
N ARG A 66 6.87 10.83 -11.33
CA ARG A 66 8.07 11.15 -12.11
C ARG A 66 7.74 11.92 -13.38
N GLU A 67 6.73 11.47 -14.13
CA GLU A 67 6.30 12.12 -15.37
C GLU A 67 5.74 13.52 -15.11
N ALA A 68 4.83 13.66 -14.12
CA ALA A 68 4.31 14.96 -13.71
C ALA A 68 5.42 15.93 -13.31
N GLN A 69 6.42 15.45 -12.56
CA GLN A 69 7.57 16.27 -12.18
C GLN A 69 8.41 16.68 -13.40
N SER A 70 8.63 15.77 -14.35
CA SER A 70 9.33 16.11 -15.60
C SER A 70 8.60 17.21 -16.37
N LYS A 71 7.28 17.11 -16.50
CA LYS A 71 6.45 18.12 -17.17
C LYS A 71 6.43 19.45 -16.42
N ALA A 72 6.43 19.43 -15.09
CA ALA A 72 6.58 20.65 -14.29
C ALA A 72 7.93 21.32 -14.52
N ASN A 73 9.02 20.55 -14.66
CA ASN A 73 10.36 21.08 -14.94
C ASN A 73 10.46 21.70 -16.34
N GLU A 74 9.82 21.11 -17.36
CA GLU A 74 9.71 21.70 -18.70
C GLU A 74 8.99 23.06 -18.67
N MET A 75 7.93 23.18 -17.87
CA MET A 75 7.26 24.46 -17.65
C MET A 75 8.14 25.48 -16.92
N ASP A 76 8.92 25.04 -15.94
CA ASP A 76 9.89 25.88 -15.23
C ASP A 76 10.95 26.45 -16.18
N GLU A 77 11.42 25.64 -17.13
CA GLU A 77 12.34 26.09 -18.18
C GLU A 77 11.72 27.20 -19.04
N LYS A 78 10.46 27.04 -19.47
CA LYS A 78 9.75 28.10 -20.23
C LYS A 78 9.57 29.38 -19.42
N ILE A 79 9.25 29.24 -18.12
CA ILE A 79 9.16 30.38 -17.19
C ILE A 79 10.52 31.07 -17.04
N ALA A 80 11.61 30.31 -16.95
CA ALA A 80 12.96 30.83 -16.84
C ALA A 80 13.39 31.57 -18.11
N ASP A 81 13.04 31.07 -19.30
CA ASP A 81 13.31 31.75 -20.56
C ASP A 81 12.53 33.06 -20.71
N CYS A 82 11.29 33.12 -20.22
CA CYS A 82 10.55 34.38 -20.12
C CYS A 82 11.29 35.42 -19.26
N ASN A 83 11.94 34.99 -18.16
CA ASN A 83 12.68 35.89 -17.28
C ASN A 83 13.96 36.47 -17.90
N LYS A 84 14.50 35.85 -18.96
CA LYS A 84 15.71 36.31 -19.65
C LYS A 84 15.42 37.37 -20.72
N LYS A 85 14.15 37.61 -21.07
CA LYS A 85 13.76 38.59 -22.11
C LYS A 85 13.81 40.03 -21.58
N ASP A 86 13.98 40.98 -22.50
CA ASP A 86 14.12 42.43 -22.20
C ASP A 86 12.91 43.02 -21.42
N ASN A 87 11.73 42.42 -21.55
CA ASN A 87 10.52 42.76 -20.78
C ASN A 87 9.94 41.50 -20.11
N PRO A 88 10.45 41.11 -18.93
CA PRO A 88 10.04 39.89 -18.23
C PRO A 88 8.54 39.84 -17.92
N ASP A 89 7.93 40.99 -17.59
CA ASP A 89 6.52 41.08 -17.18
C ASP A 89 5.54 40.90 -18.35
N LYS A 90 6.01 41.05 -19.59
CA LYS A 90 5.22 40.84 -20.81
C LYS A 90 5.71 39.64 -21.62
N ALA A 91 6.68 38.90 -21.09
CA ALA A 91 7.23 37.74 -21.77
C ALA A 91 6.20 36.62 -21.77
N THR A 92 5.94 36.11 -22.96
CA THR A 92 5.11 34.93 -23.19
C THR A 92 5.97 33.78 -23.71
N ALA A 93 5.52 32.56 -23.43
CA ALA A 93 6.09 31.34 -23.99
C ALA A 93 4.99 30.32 -24.28
N ASP A 94 5.27 29.45 -25.24
CA ASP A 94 4.38 28.37 -25.61
C ASP A 94 4.36 27.29 -24.53
N VAL A 95 3.17 26.78 -24.23
CA VAL A 95 3.03 25.52 -23.49
C VAL A 95 3.52 24.39 -24.41
N PRO A 96 4.51 23.57 -23.98
CA PRO A 96 4.97 22.44 -24.76
C PRO A 96 3.83 21.45 -25.05
N LYS A 97 3.81 20.89 -26.27
CA LYS A 97 2.72 20.00 -26.70
C LYS A 97 2.62 18.74 -25.85
N ASP A 98 3.76 18.19 -25.45
CA ASP A 98 3.87 17.05 -24.58
C ASP A 98 3.35 17.30 -23.15
N VAL A 99 3.50 18.53 -22.64
CA VAL A 99 2.82 18.95 -21.39
C VAL A 99 1.30 18.96 -21.59
N VAL A 100 0.83 19.52 -22.71
CA VAL A 100 -0.61 19.58 -23.04
C VAL A 100 -1.20 18.18 -23.17
N ASP A 101 -0.53 17.28 -23.90
CA ASP A 101 -0.96 15.90 -24.10
C ASP A 101 -0.99 15.14 -22.77
N TYR A 102 0.08 15.24 -21.96
CA TYR A 102 0.14 14.64 -20.63
C TYR A 102 -1.01 15.08 -19.72
N MET A 103 -1.31 16.39 -19.68
CA MET A 103 -2.37 16.92 -18.84
C MET A 103 -3.76 16.45 -19.27
N LYS A 104 -3.98 16.24 -20.58
CA LYS A 104 -5.24 15.66 -21.10
C LYS A 104 -5.38 14.20 -20.71
N GLU A 105 -4.35 13.42 -20.99
CA GLU A 105 -4.35 11.97 -20.76
C GLU A 105 -4.51 11.63 -19.28
N ASN A 106 -3.89 12.43 -18.39
CA ASN A 106 -3.92 12.22 -16.94
C ASN A 106 -5.02 13.03 -16.22
N GLY A 107 -5.87 13.74 -16.96
CA GLY A 107 -6.98 14.53 -16.38
C GLY A 107 -6.53 15.61 -15.41
N VAL A 108 -5.34 16.19 -15.61
CA VAL A 108 -4.81 17.26 -14.76
C VAL A 108 -5.47 18.58 -15.15
N THR A 109 -6.17 19.18 -14.20
CA THR A 109 -6.88 20.45 -14.40
C THR A 109 -6.11 21.63 -13.80
N VAL A 110 -6.19 22.78 -14.45
CA VAL A 110 -5.69 24.06 -13.95
C VAL A 110 -6.88 24.94 -13.60
N ASP A 111 -6.95 25.43 -12.37
CA ASP A 111 -8.09 26.23 -11.87
C ASP A 111 -9.47 25.56 -12.10
N GLY A 112 -9.51 24.23 -12.05
CA GLY A 112 -10.72 23.43 -12.29
C GLY A 112 -11.09 23.24 -13.77
N LYS A 113 -10.24 23.69 -14.71
CA LYS A 113 -10.46 23.57 -16.15
C LYS A 113 -9.46 22.61 -16.79
N GLY A 114 -9.88 21.95 -17.87
CA GLY A 114 -8.95 21.18 -18.71
C GLY A 114 -7.92 22.09 -19.38
N ILE A 115 -6.77 21.54 -19.74
CA ILE A 115 -5.65 22.35 -20.28
C ILE A 115 -6.00 23.11 -21.57
N ASP A 116 -6.79 22.53 -22.47
CA ASP A 116 -7.22 23.20 -23.71
C ASP A 116 -8.13 24.40 -23.43
N GLU A 117 -9.08 24.22 -22.51
CA GLU A 117 -10.01 25.27 -22.08
C GLU A 117 -9.24 26.37 -21.37
N TYR A 118 -8.30 26.01 -20.50
CA TYR A 118 -7.43 26.94 -19.81
C TYR A 118 -6.62 27.79 -20.82
N ILE A 119 -5.98 27.17 -21.82
CA ILE A 119 -5.21 27.90 -22.83
C ILE A 119 -6.13 28.84 -23.63
N LYS A 120 -7.31 28.34 -24.05
CA LYS A 120 -8.27 29.13 -24.84
C LYS A 120 -8.78 30.35 -24.07
N ASP A 121 -9.16 30.18 -22.80
CA ASP A 121 -9.71 31.25 -21.95
C ASP A 121 -8.70 32.34 -21.63
N ASN A 122 -7.40 32.03 -21.69
CA ASN A 122 -6.32 32.97 -21.46
C ASN A 122 -5.78 33.59 -22.77
N GLY A 123 -6.53 33.52 -23.87
CA GLY A 123 -6.20 34.18 -25.14
C GLY A 123 -5.41 33.32 -26.12
N GLY A 124 -5.25 32.02 -25.84
CA GLY A 124 -4.52 31.08 -26.68
C GLY A 124 -3.06 30.88 -26.25
N ASN A 125 -2.33 30.09 -27.04
CA ASN A 125 -0.89 29.90 -26.89
C ASN A 125 -0.17 30.91 -27.80
N PRO A 126 0.85 31.67 -27.34
CA PRO A 126 1.61 31.55 -26.09
C PRO A 126 0.96 32.21 -24.87
N LEU A 127 1.31 31.74 -23.67
CA LEU A 127 0.80 32.24 -22.38
C LEU A 127 1.83 33.12 -21.64
N ASP A 128 1.35 34.02 -20.78
CA ASP A 128 2.21 34.80 -19.88
C ASP A 128 2.77 33.95 -18.74
N LYS A 129 3.83 34.46 -18.10
CA LYS A 129 4.53 33.78 -17.00
C LYS A 129 3.60 33.33 -15.87
N GLY A 130 2.62 34.13 -15.47
CA GLY A 130 1.71 33.78 -14.37
C GLY A 130 0.85 32.57 -14.72
N LYS A 131 0.40 32.49 -15.98
CA LYS A 131 -0.37 31.34 -16.49
C LYS A 131 0.46 30.08 -16.65
N LEU A 132 1.71 30.21 -17.11
CA LEU A 132 2.66 29.10 -17.14
C LEU A 132 2.95 28.58 -15.72
N SER A 133 3.07 29.48 -14.74
CA SER A 133 3.25 29.13 -13.33
C SER A 133 2.05 28.39 -12.74
N ALA A 134 0.82 28.72 -13.15
CA ALA A 134 -0.37 27.97 -12.74
C ALA A 134 -0.38 26.53 -13.29
N ILE A 135 0.02 26.35 -14.56
CA ILE A 135 0.18 25.02 -15.16
C ILE A 135 1.25 24.21 -14.40
N LYS A 136 2.42 24.82 -14.13
CA LYS A 136 3.49 24.19 -13.32
C LYS A 136 2.95 23.77 -11.95
N ALA A 137 2.25 24.65 -11.25
CA ALA A 137 1.71 24.36 -9.92
C ALA A 137 0.70 23.19 -9.93
N ALA A 138 -0.12 23.08 -10.98
CA ALA A 138 -1.04 21.95 -11.15
C ALA A 138 -0.29 20.61 -11.33
N LEU A 139 0.77 20.60 -12.14
CA LEU A 139 1.63 19.43 -12.34
C LEU A 139 2.40 19.04 -11.07
N GLU A 140 2.98 20.01 -10.35
CA GLU A 140 3.64 19.77 -9.06
C GLU A 140 2.66 19.22 -8.02
N THR A 141 1.43 19.75 -7.99
CA THR A 141 0.37 19.22 -7.10
C THR A 141 0.06 17.76 -7.43
N GLN A 142 -0.06 17.41 -8.72
CA GLN A 142 -0.28 16.03 -9.14
C GLN A 142 0.90 15.13 -8.77
N SER A 143 2.14 15.59 -8.99
CA SER A 143 3.37 14.89 -8.63
C SER A 143 3.42 14.60 -7.12
N ASN A 144 3.17 15.61 -6.30
CA ASN A 144 3.18 15.50 -4.83
C ASN A 144 2.11 14.52 -4.34
N ARG A 145 0.88 14.62 -4.85
CA ARG A 145 -0.21 13.67 -4.50
C ARG A 145 0.15 12.24 -4.86
N ALA A 146 0.79 12.02 -6.01
CA ALA A 146 1.22 10.70 -6.43
C ALA A 146 2.38 10.17 -5.55
N SER A 147 3.35 11.03 -5.21
CA SER A 147 4.44 10.70 -4.28
C SER A 147 3.95 10.35 -2.87
N ASP A 148 2.97 11.09 -2.36
CA ASP A 148 2.32 10.83 -1.07
C ASP A 148 1.63 9.45 -1.09
N PHE A 149 0.96 9.12 -2.19
CA PHE A 149 0.33 7.81 -2.36
C PHE A 149 1.37 6.68 -2.38
N VAL A 150 2.51 6.86 -3.08
CA VAL A 150 3.61 5.89 -3.10
C VAL A 150 4.15 5.66 -1.68
N SER A 151 4.41 6.74 -0.95
CA SER A 151 4.90 6.69 0.43
C SER A 151 3.91 5.95 1.35
N GLN A 152 2.62 6.26 1.21
CA GLN A 152 1.57 5.57 1.96
C GLN A 152 1.47 4.08 1.59
N SER A 153 1.57 3.75 0.29
CA SER A 153 1.51 2.37 -0.21
C SER A 153 2.68 1.54 0.28
N GLN A 154 3.89 2.12 0.32
CA GLN A 154 5.07 1.48 0.88
C GLN A 154 4.88 1.11 2.36
N LEU A 155 4.30 2.02 3.17
CA LEU A 155 3.99 1.74 4.58
C LEU A 155 2.93 0.62 4.72
N GLN A 156 1.92 0.61 3.85
CA GLN A 156 0.91 -0.46 3.85
C GLN A 156 1.52 -1.81 3.45
N LEU A 157 2.41 -1.84 2.45
CA LEU A 157 3.16 -3.04 2.07
C LEU A 157 4.01 -3.56 3.23
N GLN A 158 4.70 -2.68 3.96
CA GLN A 158 5.46 -3.09 5.14
C GLN A 158 4.56 -3.73 6.20
N LYS A 159 3.36 -3.18 6.43
CA LYS A 159 2.38 -3.79 7.36
C LYS A 159 1.92 -5.16 6.87
N ILE A 160 1.59 -5.30 5.58
CA ILE A 160 1.19 -6.58 4.99
C ILE A 160 2.30 -7.62 5.17
N MET A 161 3.56 -7.25 4.89
CA MET A 161 4.72 -8.14 5.07
C MET A 161 4.92 -8.53 6.54
N GLN A 162 4.74 -7.60 7.48
CA GLN A 162 4.80 -7.91 8.91
C GLN A 162 3.69 -8.88 9.31
N THR A 163 2.45 -8.64 8.87
CA THR A 163 1.32 -9.55 9.13
C THR A 163 1.53 -10.92 8.50
N TYR A 164 2.06 -10.97 7.28
CA TYR A 164 2.39 -12.22 6.59
C TYR A 164 3.40 -13.06 7.38
N ASN A 165 4.49 -12.43 7.87
CA ASN A 165 5.49 -13.10 8.70
C ASN A 165 4.89 -13.61 10.02
N VAL A 166 3.97 -12.86 10.63
CA VAL A 166 3.24 -13.31 11.83
C VAL A 166 2.38 -14.53 11.50
N THR A 167 1.63 -14.53 10.40
CA THR A 167 0.81 -15.66 9.97
C THR A 167 1.65 -16.92 9.74
N VAL A 168 2.82 -16.78 9.08
CA VAL A 168 3.77 -17.89 8.91
C VAL A 168 4.25 -18.45 10.26
N SER A 169 4.61 -17.58 11.20
CA SER A 169 5.03 -17.99 12.54
C SER A 169 3.92 -18.76 13.29
N LEU A 170 2.67 -18.31 13.17
CA LEU A 170 1.50 -18.98 13.74
C LEU A 170 1.27 -20.36 13.12
N ILE A 171 1.38 -20.48 11.79
CA ILE A 171 1.27 -21.77 11.10
C ILE A 171 2.35 -22.74 11.59
N ASN A 172 3.60 -22.29 11.63
CA ASN A 172 4.71 -23.13 12.12
C ASN A 172 4.50 -23.59 13.57
N SER A 173 4.00 -22.69 14.43
CA SER A 173 3.69 -23.00 15.83
C SER A 173 2.58 -24.05 15.94
N MET A 174 1.50 -23.91 15.16
CA MET A 174 0.40 -24.88 15.14
C MET A 174 0.81 -26.23 14.55
N GLN A 175 1.63 -26.24 13.49
CA GLN A 175 2.19 -27.47 12.93
C GLN A 175 3.07 -28.21 13.94
N THR A 176 3.87 -27.48 14.71
CA THR A 176 4.70 -28.06 15.78
C THR A 176 3.84 -28.69 16.85
N MET A 177 2.78 -27.99 17.30
CA MET A 177 1.84 -28.52 18.29
C MET A 177 1.14 -29.79 17.78
N LEU A 178 0.71 -29.81 16.51
CA LEU A 178 0.14 -31.00 15.88
C LEU A 178 1.12 -32.17 15.87
N ALA A 179 2.39 -31.93 15.55
CA ALA A 179 3.42 -32.96 15.58
C ALA A 179 3.66 -33.52 16.99
N GLU A 180 3.69 -32.66 18.01
CA GLU A 180 3.81 -33.07 19.41
C GLU A 180 2.59 -33.88 19.88
N MET A 181 1.38 -33.46 19.50
CA MET A 181 0.16 -34.21 19.79
C MET A 181 0.19 -35.59 19.15
N ASN A 182 0.53 -35.67 17.86
CA ASN A 182 0.66 -36.96 17.15
C ASN A 182 1.71 -37.87 17.81
N LYS A 183 2.84 -37.31 18.23
CA LYS A 183 3.88 -38.05 18.97
C LYS A 183 3.37 -38.56 20.32
N SER A 184 2.65 -37.73 21.08
CA SER A 184 2.06 -38.10 22.37
C SER A 184 1.04 -39.23 22.23
N ILE A 185 0.15 -39.16 21.23
CA ILE A 185 -0.80 -40.22 20.91
C ILE A 185 -0.05 -41.52 20.57
N ALA A 186 0.94 -41.46 19.68
CA ALA A 186 1.73 -42.62 19.28
C ALA A 186 2.49 -43.26 20.46
N GLN A 187 2.94 -42.47 21.44
CA GLN A 187 3.59 -42.97 22.65
C GLN A 187 2.61 -43.62 23.64
N ASN A 188 1.35 -43.19 23.67
CA ASN A 188 0.32 -43.77 24.55
C ASN A 188 -0.30 -45.07 24.00
N ILE A 189 -0.11 -45.37 22.71
CA ILE A 189 -0.62 -46.61 22.07
C ILE A 189 0.38 -47.78 22.18
N ARG A 190 1.63 -47.52 22.59
CA ARG A 190 2.63 -48.56 22.91
C ARG A 190 2.54 -49.00 24.36
#